data_AF-A0A662Q7F0-F1
#
_entry.id   AF-A0A662Q7F0-F1
#
_cell.length_a   1.000
_cell.length_b   1.000
_cell.length_c   1.000
_cell.angle_alpha   90.00
_cell.angle_beta   90.00
_cell.angle_gamma   90.00
#
_symmetry.space_group_name_H-M   'P 1'
#
loop_
_entity.id
_entity.type
_entity.pdbx_description
1 polymer ?
#
loop_
_entity_poly.entity_id
_entity_poly.type
_entity_poly.pdbx_seq_one_letter_code
_entity_poly.pdbx_strand_id
1 'polypeptide(L)'
;KEVELVRRLGVAFKTGVRVGRDIDLEELMNQDYAAIFIATGAGVPRLPEIPGSDLDGVEIALTFLEKVKLGKRRSIDGIVWVVGGGNVAVDAARTALRLGARSAKIMYRRTRKEMPAFPEEVEEALREGVEIEFLTQPIEIIGENGSVKKVRCIRMRLGEPGPDGRRKPIPIEGSEFEVEADHVIFAIGEQPESEWIKEKYGIELTNRKSIKVDSRFKTSREGVFAGGDVVRGPSDYAIAVADGIKAAIEIDKYLKAQAH
;
A
#
# COMPACT_ATOMS: atom_id res chain seq x y z
N LYS A 1 13.08 1.62 22.12
CA LYS A 1 13.56 0.60 23.09
C LYS A 1 14.14 -0.62 22.36
N GLU A 2 13.41 -1.20 21.40
CA GLU A 2 13.89 -2.37 20.62
C GLU A 2 15.10 -2.06 19.72
N VAL A 3 15.10 -0.92 19.01
CA VAL A 3 16.25 -0.49 18.18
C VAL A 3 17.55 -0.38 18.98
N GLU A 4 17.48 0.13 20.22
CA GLU A 4 18.65 0.21 21.11
C GLU A 4 19.16 -1.17 21.54
N LEU A 5 18.27 -2.14 21.73
CA LEU A 5 18.67 -3.52 22.02
C LEU A 5 19.45 -4.11 20.85
N VAL A 6 18.95 -3.95 19.62
CA VAL A 6 19.61 -4.42 18.40
C VAL A 6 20.97 -3.74 18.22
N ARG A 7 21.08 -2.44 18.52
CA ARG A 7 22.37 -1.72 18.51
C ARG A 7 23.36 -2.30 19.53
N ARG A 8 22.91 -2.64 20.73
CA ARG A 8 23.75 -3.27 21.77
C ARG A 8 24.26 -4.67 21.39
N LEU A 9 23.57 -5.35 20.47
CA LEU A 9 24.04 -6.63 19.91
C LEU A 9 25.13 -6.45 18.84
N GLY A 10 25.57 -5.21 18.58
CA GLY A 10 26.66 -4.92 17.65
C GLY A 10 26.21 -4.61 16.22
N VAL A 11 24.90 -4.48 15.97
CA VAL A 11 24.39 -4.11 14.64
C VAL A 11 24.71 -2.65 14.34
N ALA A 12 25.40 -2.42 13.22
CA ALA A 12 25.67 -1.10 12.68
C ALA A 12 24.47 -0.57 11.88
N PHE A 13 24.06 0.67 12.13
CA PHE A 13 22.97 1.33 11.42
C PHE A 13 23.53 2.45 10.53
N LYS A 14 23.19 2.42 9.23
CA LYS A 14 23.42 3.53 8.30
C LYS A 14 22.07 4.10 7.86
N THR A 15 21.73 5.29 8.35
CA THR A 15 20.46 5.98 8.03
C THR A 15 20.66 7.02 6.93
N GLY A 16 19.57 7.45 6.28
CA GLY A 16 19.64 8.44 5.20
C GLY A 16 20.20 7.90 3.88
N VAL A 17 20.27 6.57 3.75
CA VAL A 17 20.72 5.86 2.55
C VAL A 17 19.55 5.05 2.00
N ARG A 18 19.28 5.19 0.70
CA ARG A 18 18.28 4.42 -0.04
C ARG A 18 18.94 3.54 -1.08
N VAL A 19 18.81 2.23 -0.93
CA VAL A 19 19.31 1.25 -1.92
C VAL A 19 18.57 1.42 -3.26
N GLY A 20 19.32 1.36 -4.35
CA GLY A 20 18.89 1.62 -5.72
C GLY A 20 18.84 3.09 -6.13
N ARG A 21 19.03 4.02 -5.18
CA ARG A 21 19.19 5.46 -5.44
C ARG A 21 20.58 5.95 -5.04
N ASP A 22 20.94 5.77 -3.77
CA ASP A 22 22.18 6.29 -3.18
C ASP A 22 23.31 5.24 -3.20
N ILE A 23 22.96 3.96 -3.23
CA ILE A 23 23.88 2.83 -3.35
C ILE A 23 23.25 1.73 -4.21
N ASP A 24 24.00 1.14 -5.14
CA ASP A 24 23.51 0.06 -5.99
C ASP A 24 23.62 -1.30 -5.26
N LEU A 25 22.72 -2.24 -5.55
CA LEU A 25 22.78 -3.56 -4.90
C LEU A 25 24.04 -4.32 -5.31
N GLU A 26 24.52 -4.15 -6.54
CA GLU A 26 25.77 -4.79 -7.00
C GLU A 26 26.99 -4.24 -6.25
N GLU A 27 27.00 -2.95 -5.93
CA GLU A 27 28.06 -2.36 -5.11
C GLU A 27 28.09 -2.94 -3.70
N LEU A 28 26.92 -3.27 -3.13
CA LEU A 28 26.83 -3.97 -1.85
C LEU A 28 27.31 -5.42 -1.97
N MET A 29 26.97 -6.12 -3.05
CA MET A 29 27.39 -7.50 -3.25
C MET A 29 28.88 -7.64 -3.57
N ASN A 30 29.48 -6.62 -4.18
CA ASN A 30 30.92 -6.59 -4.49
C ASN A 30 31.77 -6.18 -3.29
N GLN A 31 31.16 -5.77 -2.18
CA GLN A 31 31.84 -5.60 -0.89
C GLN A 31 31.95 -6.95 -0.17
N ASP A 32 32.66 -6.97 0.96
CA ASP A 32 32.91 -8.19 1.75
C ASP A 32 31.69 -8.67 2.57
N TYR A 33 30.46 -8.46 2.06
CA TYR A 33 29.25 -9.00 2.68
C TYR A 33 28.98 -10.42 2.19
N ALA A 34 28.99 -11.38 3.11
CA ALA A 34 28.75 -12.78 2.79
C ALA A 34 27.27 -13.12 2.51
N ALA A 35 26.33 -12.26 2.92
CA ALA A 35 24.90 -12.41 2.60
C ALA A 35 24.17 -11.06 2.69
N ILE A 36 23.07 -10.94 1.95
CA ILE A 36 22.17 -9.78 1.99
C ILE A 36 20.75 -10.22 2.33
N PHE A 37 20.10 -9.50 3.25
CA PHE A 37 18.68 -9.66 3.57
C PHE A 37 17.90 -8.40 3.19
N ILE A 38 16.88 -8.55 2.33
CA ILE A 38 16.04 -7.47 1.85
C ILE A 38 14.73 -7.44 2.63
N ALA A 39 14.50 -6.33 3.35
CA ALA A 39 13.29 -6.06 4.13
C ALA A 39 12.83 -4.61 3.96
N THR A 40 12.74 -4.13 2.71
CA THR A 40 12.35 -2.74 2.38
C THR A 40 10.87 -2.43 2.60
N GLY A 41 10.07 -3.43 2.97
CA GLY A 41 8.66 -3.26 3.29
C GLY A 41 7.76 -3.07 2.08
N ALA A 42 6.55 -2.56 2.33
CA ALA A 42 5.54 -2.25 1.32
C ALA A 42 4.89 -0.91 1.62
N GLY A 43 5.61 0.19 1.36
CA GLY A 43 5.15 1.55 1.57
C GLY A 43 4.81 2.34 0.30
N VAL A 44 4.92 1.72 -0.89
CA VAL A 44 4.55 2.42 -2.13
C VAL A 44 3.03 2.42 -2.26
N PRO A 45 2.36 3.57 -2.25
CA PRO A 45 0.91 3.59 -2.36
C PRO A 45 0.49 3.15 -3.76
N ARG A 46 -0.61 2.40 -3.84
CA ARG A 46 -1.21 2.09 -5.14
C ARG A 46 -2.03 3.29 -5.60
N LEU A 47 -1.74 3.76 -6.81
CA LEU A 47 -2.61 4.65 -7.55
C LEU A 47 -3.33 3.85 -8.63
N PRO A 48 -4.62 4.12 -8.90
CA PRO A 48 -5.26 3.53 -10.05
C PRO A 48 -4.71 4.16 -11.33
N GLU A 49 -4.43 3.31 -12.32
CA GLU A 49 -4.07 3.74 -13.66
C GLU A 49 -5.33 4.18 -14.42
N ILE A 50 -5.89 5.32 -14.00
CA ILE A 50 -7.05 5.97 -14.65
C ILE A 50 -6.69 7.39 -15.07
N PRO A 51 -7.30 7.92 -16.14
CA PRO A 51 -7.06 9.30 -16.57
C PRO A 51 -7.44 10.31 -15.47
N GLY A 52 -6.66 11.39 -15.37
CA GLY A 52 -6.86 12.48 -14.40
C GLY A 52 -6.43 12.18 -12.96
N SER A 53 -5.73 11.07 -12.72
CA SER A 53 -5.19 10.72 -11.40
C SER A 53 -4.06 11.65 -10.92
N ASP A 54 -3.61 12.56 -11.76
CA ASP A 54 -2.59 13.59 -11.53
C ASP A 54 -3.17 15.00 -11.31
N LEU A 55 -4.49 15.16 -11.36
CA LEU A 55 -5.17 16.45 -11.16
C LEU A 55 -5.02 16.98 -9.73
N ASP A 56 -5.04 18.30 -9.59
CA ASP A 56 -5.08 18.96 -8.29
C ASP A 56 -6.36 18.58 -7.54
N GLY A 57 -6.21 18.11 -6.31
CA GLY A 57 -7.31 17.57 -5.49
C GLY A 57 -7.34 16.04 -5.43
N VAL A 58 -6.49 15.36 -6.21
CA VAL A 58 -6.22 13.92 -6.04
C VAL A 58 -5.11 13.70 -5.02
N GLU A 59 -5.36 12.88 -4.00
CA GLU A 59 -4.39 12.55 -2.96
C GLU A 59 -4.38 11.06 -2.62
N ILE A 60 -3.28 10.62 -2.00
CA ILE A 60 -3.18 9.30 -1.38
C ILE A 60 -3.58 9.41 0.09
N ALA A 61 -4.41 8.49 0.57
CA ALA A 61 -4.98 8.55 1.92
C ALA A 61 -3.93 8.65 3.03
N LEU A 62 -2.85 7.87 2.95
CA LEU A 62 -1.78 7.91 3.96
C LEU A 62 -1.07 9.26 3.99
N THR A 63 -0.78 9.84 2.83
CA THR A 63 -0.19 11.17 2.71
C THR A 63 -1.14 12.26 3.24
N PHE A 64 -2.43 12.16 2.93
CA PHE A 64 -3.45 13.05 3.47
C PHE A 64 -3.50 12.98 5.00
N LEU A 65 -3.64 11.78 5.56
CA LEU A 65 -3.70 11.56 7.01
C LEU A 65 -2.41 12.01 7.72
N GLU A 66 -1.24 11.79 7.13
CA GLU A 66 0.03 12.28 7.65
C GLU A 66 0.09 13.81 7.69
N LYS A 67 -0.32 14.50 6.61
CA LYS A 67 -0.39 15.97 6.58
C LYS A 67 -1.29 16.52 7.69
N VAL A 68 -2.42 15.86 7.96
CA VAL A 68 -3.34 16.25 9.03
C VAL A 68 -2.69 16.04 10.40
N LYS A 69 -2.12 14.87 10.64
CA LYS A 69 -1.42 14.53 11.90
C LYS A 69 -0.28 15.51 12.21
N LEU A 70 0.45 15.96 11.19
CA LEU A 70 1.54 16.94 11.31
C LEU A 70 1.04 18.40 11.36
N GLY A 71 -0.27 18.65 11.34
CA GLY A 71 -0.86 19.99 11.37
C GLY A 71 -0.63 20.81 10.09
N LYS A 72 -0.18 20.16 9.01
CA LYS A 72 0.08 20.77 7.68
C LYS A 72 -1.19 20.91 6.84
N ARG A 73 -2.22 20.09 7.11
CA ARG A 73 -3.57 20.22 6.54
C ARG A 73 -4.56 20.51 7.67
N ARG A 74 -5.16 21.71 7.64
CA ARG A 74 -6.06 22.19 8.71
C ARG A 74 -7.52 22.32 8.28
N SER A 75 -7.78 22.33 6.98
CA SER A 75 -9.12 22.38 6.41
C SER A 75 -9.16 21.69 5.06
N ILE A 76 -10.35 21.26 4.68
CA ILE A 76 -10.73 20.79 3.35
C ILE A 76 -12.17 21.20 3.13
N ASP A 77 -12.50 21.78 1.98
CA ASP A 77 -13.87 22.18 1.63
C ASP A 77 -14.33 21.36 0.41
N GLY A 78 -15.62 21.36 0.13
CA GLY A 78 -16.19 20.69 -1.03
C GLY A 78 -16.56 19.22 -0.79
N ILE A 79 -16.74 18.49 -1.89
CA ILE A 79 -17.19 17.10 -1.94
C ILE A 79 -15.96 16.18 -2.04
N VAL A 80 -15.76 15.36 -1.02
CA VAL A 80 -14.62 14.44 -0.92
C VAL A 80 -15.07 13.02 -1.20
N TRP A 81 -14.44 12.38 -2.18
CA TRP A 81 -14.60 10.94 -2.44
C TRP A 81 -13.36 10.18 -2.02
N VAL A 82 -13.52 9.22 -1.11
CA VAL A 82 -12.46 8.30 -0.70
C VAL A 82 -12.66 6.96 -1.40
N VAL A 83 -11.68 6.51 -2.17
CA VAL A 83 -11.76 5.28 -2.96
C VAL A 83 -11.07 4.16 -2.19
N GLY A 84 -11.84 3.21 -1.67
CA GLY A 84 -11.32 2.13 -0.83
C GLY A 84 -12.38 1.52 0.08
N GLY A 85 -12.01 0.52 0.88
CA GLY A 85 -12.94 -0.08 1.84
C GLY A 85 -12.31 -0.61 3.13
N GLY A 86 -10.99 -0.41 3.32
CA GLY A 86 -10.31 -0.76 4.57
C GLY A 86 -10.37 0.38 5.59
N ASN A 87 -9.81 0.16 6.78
CA ASN A 87 -9.81 1.16 7.87
C ASN A 87 -9.22 2.51 7.43
N VAL A 88 -8.15 2.50 6.62
CA VAL A 88 -7.55 3.74 6.08
C VAL A 88 -8.56 4.57 5.27
N ALA A 89 -9.48 3.94 4.54
CA ALA A 89 -10.52 4.65 3.80
C ALA A 89 -11.55 5.28 4.76
N VAL A 90 -11.91 4.56 5.82
CA VAL A 90 -12.81 5.03 6.87
C VAL A 90 -12.21 6.22 7.62
N ASP A 91 -10.95 6.08 8.04
CA ASP A 91 -10.19 7.13 8.73
C ASP A 91 -10.07 8.40 7.88
N ALA A 92 -9.74 8.24 6.59
CA ALA A 92 -9.63 9.37 5.67
C ALA A 92 -10.98 10.10 5.49
N ALA A 93 -12.09 9.36 5.36
CA ALA A 93 -13.42 9.94 5.19
C ALA A 93 -13.88 10.70 6.45
N ARG A 94 -13.76 10.08 7.64
CA ARG A 94 -14.07 10.74 8.93
C ARG A 94 -13.19 11.97 9.14
N THR A 95 -11.90 11.86 8.83
CA THR A 95 -10.95 12.98 8.95
C THR A 95 -11.33 14.13 8.01
N ALA A 96 -11.71 13.84 6.76
CA ALA A 96 -12.14 14.87 5.82
C ALA A 96 -13.38 15.64 6.33
N LEU A 97 -14.39 14.94 6.86
CA LEU A 97 -15.56 15.60 7.48
C LEU A 97 -15.15 16.49 8.65
N ARG A 98 -14.33 15.98 9.57
CA ARG A 98 -13.88 16.73 10.76
C ARG A 98 -13.04 17.96 10.41
N LEU A 99 -12.40 17.97 9.24
CA LEU A 99 -11.66 19.13 8.72
C LEU A 99 -12.53 20.14 7.96
N GLY A 100 -13.84 19.89 7.86
CA GLY A 100 -14.81 20.83 7.29
C GLY A 100 -15.28 20.51 5.88
N ALA A 101 -15.04 19.30 5.34
CA ALA A 101 -15.59 18.91 4.04
C ALA A 101 -17.12 19.07 4.05
N ARG A 102 -17.70 19.59 2.96
CA ARG A 102 -19.16 19.70 2.81
C ARG A 102 -19.83 18.34 2.84
N SER A 103 -19.17 17.34 2.23
CA SER A 103 -19.54 15.93 2.35
C SER A 103 -18.30 15.06 2.16
N ALA A 104 -18.27 13.90 2.81
CA ALA A 104 -17.27 12.86 2.55
C ALA A 104 -17.97 11.53 2.31
N LYS A 105 -17.58 10.88 1.22
CA LYS A 105 -18.21 9.65 0.74
C LYS A 105 -17.14 8.62 0.40
N ILE A 106 -17.41 7.35 0.69
CA ILE A 106 -16.52 6.24 0.35
C ILE A 106 -17.06 5.53 -0.90
N MET A 107 -16.25 5.40 -1.96
CA MET A 107 -16.54 4.48 -3.07
C MET A 107 -15.90 3.13 -2.80
N TYR A 108 -16.73 2.08 -2.72
CA TYR A 108 -16.25 0.71 -2.57
C TYR A 108 -16.77 -0.20 -3.66
N ARG A 109 -15.86 -0.84 -4.40
CA ARG A 109 -16.19 -1.71 -5.55
C ARG A 109 -16.86 -3.05 -5.21
N ARG A 110 -17.10 -3.34 -3.93
CA ARG A 110 -17.82 -4.55 -3.47
C ARG A 110 -18.95 -4.18 -2.53
N THR A 111 -19.62 -5.17 -1.95
CA THR A 111 -20.68 -4.90 -0.96
C THR A 111 -20.09 -4.74 0.44
N ARG A 112 -20.93 -4.30 1.37
CA ARG A 112 -20.60 -4.21 2.79
C ARG A 112 -20.02 -5.50 3.37
N LYS A 113 -20.50 -6.68 2.92
CA LYS A 113 -20.03 -7.98 3.43
C LYS A 113 -18.55 -8.23 3.12
N GLU A 114 -18.03 -7.72 2.00
CA GLU A 114 -16.62 -7.87 1.63
C GLU A 114 -15.76 -6.69 2.10
N MET A 115 -16.32 -5.72 2.82
CA MET A 115 -15.60 -4.53 3.29
C MET A 115 -14.58 -4.94 4.36
N PRO A 116 -13.26 -4.67 4.17
CA PRO A 116 -12.25 -5.08 5.13
C PRO A 116 -12.19 -4.25 6.41
N ALA A 117 -12.77 -3.05 6.40
CA ALA A 117 -12.83 -2.20 7.58
C ALA A 117 -13.60 -2.89 8.71
N PHE A 118 -13.22 -2.60 9.95
CA PHE A 118 -13.92 -3.14 11.11
C PHE A 118 -15.38 -2.66 11.11
N PRO A 119 -16.36 -3.55 11.33
CA PRO A 119 -17.78 -3.18 11.29
C PRO A 119 -18.12 -2.02 12.22
N GLU A 120 -17.47 -1.95 13.39
CA GLU A 120 -17.68 -0.89 14.39
C GLU A 120 -17.21 0.47 13.85
N GLU A 121 -16.03 0.54 13.23
CA GLU A 121 -15.48 1.75 12.61
C GLU A 121 -16.37 2.25 11.46
N VAL A 122 -16.92 1.33 10.66
CA VAL A 122 -17.86 1.66 9.59
C VAL A 122 -19.14 2.26 10.17
N GLU A 123 -19.70 1.68 11.23
CA GLU A 123 -20.90 2.20 11.89
C GLU A 123 -20.67 3.58 12.50
N GLU A 124 -19.51 3.81 13.12
CA GLU A 124 -19.16 5.14 13.63
C GLU A 124 -19.03 6.18 12.51
N ALA A 125 -18.42 5.83 11.38
CA ALA A 125 -18.31 6.72 10.23
C ALA A 125 -19.68 7.10 9.68
N LEU A 126 -20.60 6.14 9.54
CA LEU A 126 -21.97 6.39 9.12
C LEU A 126 -22.71 7.33 10.09
N ARG A 127 -22.52 7.16 11.41
CA ARG A 127 -23.10 8.07 12.43
C ARG A 127 -22.53 9.48 12.35
N GLU A 128 -21.27 9.64 11.95
CA GLU A 128 -20.65 10.94 11.69
C GLU A 128 -21.11 11.59 10.37
N GLY A 129 -21.90 10.88 9.56
CA GLY A 129 -22.42 11.39 8.29
C GLY A 129 -21.57 11.04 7.07
N VAL A 130 -20.60 10.13 7.20
CA VAL A 130 -19.92 9.55 6.02
C VAL A 130 -20.93 8.72 5.24
N GLU A 131 -21.02 8.93 3.93
CA GLU A 131 -21.83 8.07 3.05
C GLU A 131 -20.95 6.99 2.40
N ILE A 132 -21.52 5.83 2.06
CA ILE A 132 -20.78 4.75 1.39
C ILE A 132 -21.52 4.32 0.13
N GLU A 133 -20.89 4.53 -1.02
CA GLU A 133 -21.35 4.06 -2.32
C GLU A 133 -20.73 2.69 -2.61
N PHE A 134 -21.51 1.64 -2.38
CA PHE A 134 -21.13 0.27 -2.69
C PHE A 134 -21.24 -0.04 -4.18
N LEU A 135 -20.56 -1.10 -4.61
CA LEU A 135 -20.57 -1.60 -5.98
C LEU A 135 -20.26 -0.51 -7.02
N THR A 136 -19.31 0.37 -6.68
CA THR A 136 -18.89 1.48 -7.53
C THR A 136 -17.38 1.54 -7.61
N GLN A 137 -16.85 1.73 -8.82
CA GLN A 137 -15.42 1.91 -9.06
C GLN A 137 -15.20 3.15 -9.95
N PRO A 138 -14.24 4.04 -9.62
CA PRO A 138 -13.87 5.13 -10.52
C PRO A 138 -13.10 4.58 -11.73
N ILE A 139 -13.39 5.15 -12.91
CA ILE A 139 -12.72 4.82 -14.18
C ILE A 139 -12.03 6.03 -14.82
N GLU A 140 -12.37 7.25 -14.42
CA GLU A 140 -11.73 8.49 -14.86
C GLU A 140 -12.00 9.61 -13.84
N ILE A 141 -10.99 10.44 -13.57
CA ILE A 141 -11.15 11.69 -12.81
C ILE A 141 -11.21 12.84 -13.82
N ILE A 142 -12.29 13.61 -13.79
CA ILE A 142 -12.54 14.68 -14.76
C ILE A 142 -12.26 16.01 -14.07
N GLY A 143 -11.37 16.79 -14.67
CA GLY A 143 -10.94 18.07 -14.15
C GLY A 143 -11.46 19.27 -14.94
N GLU A 144 -11.44 20.42 -14.28
CA GLU A 144 -11.66 21.74 -14.86
C GLU A 144 -10.54 22.66 -14.36
N ASN A 145 -9.86 23.37 -15.27
CA ASN A 145 -8.70 24.22 -14.95
C ASN A 145 -7.57 23.52 -14.16
N GLY A 146 -7.36 22.22 -14.40
CA GLY A 146 -6.32 21.42 -13.74
C GLY A 146 -6.72 20.86 -12.36
N SER A 147 -7.91 21.17 -11.85
CA SER A 147 -8.42 20.66 -10.57
C SER A 147 -9.58 19.68 -10.77
N VAL A 148 -9.74 18.74 -9.85
CA VAL A 148 -10.86 17.77 -9.86
C VAL A 148 -12.21 18.50 -9.86
N LYS A 149 -13.13 18.03 -10.71
CA LYS A 149 -14.51 18.52 -10.74
C LYS A 149 -15.56 17.41 -10.66
N LYS A 150 -15.26 16.25 -11.25
CA LYS A 150 -16.12 15.08 -11.26
C LYS A 150 -15.31 13.79 -11.26
N VAL A 151 -15.98 12.70 -10.94
CA VAL A 151 -15.46 11.34 -11.12
C VAL A 151 -16.43 10.58 -12.00
N ARG A 152 -15.93 10.01 -13.10
CA ARG A 152 -16.68 9.01 -13.86
C ARG A 152 -16.46 7.64 -13.23
N CYS A 153 -17.56 6.97 -12.98
CA CYS A 153 -17.65 5.71 -12.26
C CYS A 153 -18.33 4.66 -13.13
N ILE A 154 -18.15 3.39 -12.76
CA ILE A 154 -18.88 2.26 -13.31
C ILE A 154 -19.49 1.44 -12.18
N ARG A 155 -20.68 0.87 -12.41
CA ARG A 155 -21.30 -0.07 -11.45
C ARG A 155 -20.61 -1.42 -11.53
N MET A 156 -20.55 -2.07 -10.38
CA MET A 156 -19.93 -3.38 -10.21
C MET A 156 -20.99 -4.41 -9.82
N ARG A 157 -20.77 -5.65 -10.20
CA ARG A 157 -21.44 -6.82 -9.62
C ARG A 157 -20.41 -7.76 -9.00
N LEU A 158 -20.85 -8.60 -8.07
CA LEU A 158 -19.99 -9.61 -7.46
C LEU A 158 -19.98 -10.88 -8.32
N GLY A 159 -18.78 -11.31 -8.72
CA GLY A 159 -18.52 -12.61 -9.32
C GLY A 159 -18.18 -13.67 -8.27
N GLU A 160 -17.45 -14.71 -8.66
CA GLU A 160 -17.05 -15.78 -7.73
C GLU A 160 -16.08 -15.29 -6.63
N PRO A 161 -16.07 -15.97 -5.46
CA PRO A 161 -15.04 -15.76 -4.44
C PRO A 161 -13.62 -15.86 -5.00
N GLY A 162 -12.75 -14.95 -4.58
CA GLY A 162 -11.32 -14.99 -4.85
C GLY A 162 -10.55 -15.86 -3.84
N PRO A 163 -9.22 -15.98 -4.00
CA PRO A 163 -8.35 -16.73 -3.07
C PRO A 163 -8.38 -16.20 -1.63
N ASP A 164 -8.73 -14.93 -1.44
CA ASP A 164 -8.90 -14.29 -0.13
C ASP A 164 -10.31 -14.45 0.44
N GLY A 165 -11.15 -15.29 -0.18
CA GLY A 165 -12.55 -15.51 0.17
C GLY A 165 -13.50 -14.38 -0.26
N ARG A 166 -12.98 -13.20 -0.66
CA ARG A 166 -13.80 -12.06 -1.07
C ARG A 166 -14.23 -12.21 -2.52
N ARG A 167 -15.51 -11.91 -2.81
CA ARG A 167 -16.03 -11.97 -4.18
C ARG A 167 -15.31 -10.99 -5.11
N LYS A 168 -15.00 -11.43 -6.33
CA LYS A 168 -14.35 -10.58 -7.33
C LYS A 168 -15.33 -9.51 -7.84
N PRO A 169 -14.96 -8.23 -7.86
CA PRO A 169 -15.79 -7.20 -8.46
C PRO A 169 -15.67 -7.28 -9.99
N ILE A 170 -16.79 -7.25 -10.70
CA ILE A 170 -16.87 -7.32 -12.16
C ILE A 170 -17.63 -6.08 -12.65
N PRO A 171 -17.06 -5.27 -13.56
CA PRO A 171 -17.76 -4.14 -14.15
C PRO A 171 -19.06 -4.55 -14.85
N ILE A 172 -20.08 -3.71 -14.77
CA ILE A 172 -21.29 -3.81 -15.57
C ILE A 172 -21.14 -2.83 -16.72
N GLU A 173 -20.86 -3.33 -17.93
CA GLU A 173 -20.70 -2.48 -19.12
C GLU A 173 -21.97 -1.66 -19.39
N GLY A 174 -21.81 -0.39 -19.76
CA GLY A 174 -22.93 0.52 -20.05
C GLY A 174 -23.60 1.11 -18.80
N SER A 175 -23.03 0.87 -17.61
CA SER A 175 -23.51 1.41 -16.33
C SER A 175 -22.75 2.63 -15.84
N GLU A 176 -21.98 3.27 -16.73
CA GLU A 176 -21.13 4.39 -16.39
C GLU A 176 -21.96 5.61 -16.00
N PHE A 177 -21.49 6.35 -15.00
CA PHE A 177 -22.15 7.55 -14.50
C PHE A 177 -21.12 8.52 -13.93
N GLU A 178 -21.50 9.80 -13.78
CA GLU A 178 -20.64 10.83 -13.20
C GLU A 178 -21.17 11.28 -11.85
N VAL A 179 -20.25 11.57 -10.93
CA VAL A 179 -20.53 12.23 -9.65
C VAL A 179 -19.67 13.48 -9.50
N GLU A 180 -20.18 14.49 -8.82
CA GLU A 180 -19.40 15.67 -8.47
C GLU A 180 -18.34 15.33 -7.41
N ALA A 181 -17.18 15.96 -7.53
CA ALA A 181 -16.06 15.82 -6.60
C ALA A 181 -15.18 17.06 -6.67
N ASP A 182 -14.72 17.55 -5.52
CA ASP A 182 -13.66 18.55 -5.45
C ASP A 182 -12.33 17.89 -5.01
N HIS A 183 -12.44 16.74 -4.33
CA HIS A 183 -11.30 15.95 -3.87
C HIS A 183 -11.52 14.45 -4.06
N VAL A 184 -10.45 13.74 -4.44
CA VAL A 184 -10.43 12.28 -4.54
C VAL A 184 -9.25 11.73 -3.76
N ILE A 185 -9.52 10.92 -2.75
CA ILE A 185 -8.51 10.35 -1.86
C ILE A 185 -8.44 8.84 -2.09
N PHE A 186 -7.32 8.35 -2.63
CA PHE A 186 -7.12 6.93 -2.89
C PHE A 186 -6.63 6.19 -1.64
N ALA A 187 -7.41 5.21 -1.20
CA ALA A 187 -7.15 4.30 -0.08
C ALA A 187 -7.21 2.83 -0.55
N ILE A 188 -6.55 2.54 -1.69
CA ILE A 188 -6.60 1.23 -2.36
C ILE A 188 -5.43 0.29 -1.99
N GLY A 189 -4.72 0.62 -0.91
CA GLY A 189 -3.62 -0.15 -0.34
C GLY A 189 -2.24 0.21 -0.89
N GLU A 190 -1.24 -0.49 -0.41
CA GLU A 190 0.17 -0.30 -0.79
C GLU A 190 0.69 -1.50 -1.58
N GLN A 191 1.84 -1.33 -2.21
CA GLN A 191 2.59 -2.37 -2.90
C GLN A 191 4.00 -2.47 -2.30
N PRO A 192 4.64 -3.64 -2.38
CA PRO A 192 6.04 -3.84 -2.02
C PRO A 192 6.96 -2.74 -2.56
N GLU A 193 7.90 -2.29 -1.74
CA GLU A 193 8.97 -1.38 -2.19
C GLU A 193 10.02 -2.16 -2.98
N SER A 194 9.68 -2.53 -4.20
CA SER A 194 10.51 -3.37 -5.08
C SER A 194 10.94 -2.66 -6.37
N GLU A 195 10.51 -1.43 -6.63
CA GLU A 195 10.77 -0.72 -7.90
C GLU A 195 12.27 -0.46 -8.14
N TRP A 196 13.05 -0.44 -7.07
CA TRP A 196 14.50 -0.32 -7.14
C TRP A 196 15.19 -1.62 -7.59
N ILE A 197 14.50 -2.76 -7.61
CA ILE A 197 15.01 -4.05 -8.08
C ILE A 197 15.07 -4.04 -9.61
N LYS A 198 16.29 -3.95 -10.15
CA LYS A 198 16.56 -3.95 -11.59
C LYS A 198 16.80 -5.37 -12.09
N GLU A 199 16.53 -5.63 -13.36
CA GLU A 199 16.73 -6.94 -14.01
C GLU A 199 18.17 -7.46 -13.84
N LYS A 200 19.17 -6.58 -13.94
CA LYS A 200 20.60 -6.90 -13.72
C LYS A 200 20.89 -7.55 -12.36
N TYR A 201 20.03 -7.32 -11.36
CA TYR A 201 20.20 -7.94 -10.06
C TYR A 201 19.84 -9.43 -10.06
N GLY A 202 19.17 -9.99 -11.07
CA GLY A 202 18.82 -11.42 -11.08
C GLY A 202 17.87 -11.83 -9.96
N ILE A 203 17.07 -10.89 -9.43
CA ILE A 203 16.06 -11.12 -8.40
C ILE A 203 14.68 -11.11 -9.07
N GLU A 204 14.00 -12.25 -9.06
CA GLU A 204 12.66 -12.40 -9.62
C GLU A 204 11.61 -11.71 -8.75
N LEU A 205 10.70 -10.98 -9.40
CA LEU A 205 9.49 -10.46 -8.79
C LEU A 205 8.27 -11.28 -9.20
N THR A 206 7.28 -11.35 -8.33
CA THR A 206 5.96 -11.89 -8.64
C THR A 206 5.15 -10.89 -9.48
N ASN A 207 4.02 -11.33 -10.05
CA ASN A 207 3.05 -10.45 -10.73
C ASN A 207 2.48 -9.33 -9.83
N ARG A 208 2.66 -9.43 -8.50
CA ARG A 208 2.26 -8.41 -7.52
C ARG A 208 3.40 -7.46 -7.15
N LYS A 209 4.50 -7.50 -7.90
CA LYS A 209 5.74 -6.78 -7.62
C LYS A 209 6.43 -7.18 -6.30
N SER A 210 5.97 -8.21 -5.58
CA SER A 210 6.72 -8.72 -4.42
C SER A 210 7.99 -9.45 -4.85
N ILE A 211 9.04 -9.43 -4.02
CA ILE A 211 10.21 -10.29 -4.22
C ILE A 211 9.80 -11.75 -4.05
N LYS A 212 10.11 -12.57 -5.05
CA LYS A 212 9.84 -14.00 -5.02
C LYS A 212 10.92 -14.69 -4.19
N VAL A 213 10.48 -15.51 -3.23
CA VAL A 213 11.37 -16.33 -2.40
C VAL A 213 10.89 -17.77 -2.33
N ASP A 214 11.82 -18.68 -2.05
CA ASP A 214 11.49 -20.07 -1.70
C ASP A 214 11.03 -20.22 -0.23
N SER A 215 10.76 -21.45 0.21
CA SER A 215 10.36 -21.73 1.59
C SER A 215 11.42 -21.43 2.65
N ARG A 216 12.66 -21.14 2.22
CA ARG A 216 13.82 -20.78 3.05
C ARG A 216 14.18 -19.30 2.91
N PHE A 217 13.28 -18.48 2.35
CA PHE A 217 13.46 -17.03 2.16
C PHE A 217 14.58 -16.65 1.18
N LYS A 218 15.09 -17.59 0.37
CA LYS A 218 16.08 -17.32 -0.67
C LYS A 218 15.42 -16.71 -1.88
N THR A 219 16.02 -15.66 -2.43
CA THR A 219 15.63 -15.13 -3.73
C THR A 219 16.20 -15.98 -4.87
N SER A 220 15.91 -15.63 -6.12
CA SER A 220 16.56 -16.25 -7.29
C SER A 220 18.06 -15.93 -7.41
N ARG A 221 18.56 -14.93 -6.65
CA ARG A 221 19.99 -14.63 -6.58
C ARG A 221 20.62 -15.29 -5.36
N GLU A 222 21.71 -16.01 -5.61
CA GLU A 222 22.50 -16.64 -4.56
C GLU A 222 23.05 -15.59 -3.58
N GLY A 223 23.07 -15.94 -2.28
CA GLY A 223 23.51 -15.04 -1.21
C GLY A 223 22.50 -13.95 -0.83
N VAL A 224 21.39 -13.82 -1.57
CA VAL A 224 20.36 -12.80 -1.32
C VAL A 224 19.06 -13.45 -0.83
N PHE A 225 18.58 -12.96 0.31
CA PHE A 225 17.38 -13.38 1.00
C PHE A 225 16.41 -12.21 1.12
N ALA A 226 15.12 -12.48 1.30
CA ALA A 226 14.13 -11.43 1.55
C ALA A 226 13.00 -11.90 2.47
N GLY A 227 12.38 -10.98 3.21
CA GLY A 227 11.30 -11.32 4.12
C GLY A 227 10.46 -10.12 4.54
N GLY A 228 9.31 -10.39 5.17
CA GLY A 228 8.35 -9.35 5.56
C GLY A 228 7.56 -8.81 4.37
N ASP A 229 7.11 -7.57 4.47
CA ASP A 229 6.12 -7.00 3.56
C ASP A 229 6.59 -6.86 2.11
N VAL A 230 7.90 -6.78 1.87
CA VAL A 230 8.44 -6.78 0.49
C VAL A 230 8.19 -8.11 -0.24
N VAL A 231 8.02 -9.20 0.51
CA VAL A 231 7.68 -10.53 0.00
C VAL A 231 6.18 -10.78 0.04
N ARG A 232 5.52 -10.40 1.13
CA ARG A 232 4.09 -10.72 1.36
C ARG A 232 3.10 -9.69 0.81
N GLY A 233 3.56 -8.47 0.55
CA GLY A 233 2.70 -7.29 0.55
C GLY A 233 2.39 -6.81 1.97
N PRO A 234 1.64 -5.70 2.13
CA PRO A 234 1.33 -5.13 3.44
C PRO A 234 0.72 -6.18 4.38
N SER A 235 1.35 -6.40 5.54
CA SER A 235 0.97 -7.44 6.49
C SER A 235 1.11 -7.00 7.94
N ASP A 236 0.69 -7.84 8.88
CA ASP A 236 0.83 -7.55 10.32
C ASP A 236 2.31 -7.58 10.73
N TYR A 237 2.71 -6.67 11.61
CA TYR A 237 4.06 -6.59 12.18
C TYR A 237 4.57 -7.95 12.70
N ALA A 238 3.71 -8.74 13.36
CA ALA A 238 4.07 -10.05 13.89
C ALA A 238 4.49 -11.03 12.78
N ILE A 239 3.88 -10.93 11.59
CA ILE A 239 4.23 -11.76 10.44
C ILE A 239 5.60 -11.35 9.90
N ALA A 240 5.86 -10.04 9.77
CA ALA A 240 7.15 -9.54 9.31
C ALA A 240 8.31 -9.92 10.25
N VAL A 241 8.07 -9.85 11.57
CA VAL A 241 9.05 -10.32 12.57
C VAL A 241 9.31 -11.82 12.45
N ALA A 242 8.25 -12.63 12.27
CA ALA A 242 8.40 -14.08 12.11
C ALA A 242 9.21 -14.46 10.87
N ASP A 243 9.06 -13.72 9.76
CA ASP A 243 9.88 -13.90 8.57
C ASP A 243 11.35 -13.55 8.82
N GLY A 244 11.62 -12.43 9.50
CA GLY A 244 12.99 -12.04 9.85
C GLY A 244 13.71 -13.09 10.69
N ILE A 245 13.03 -13.68 11.68
CA ILE A 245 13.59 -14.76 12.51
C ILE A 245 13.91 -15.99 11.68
N LYS A 246 12.99 -16.43 10.80
CA LYS A 246 13.19 -17.61 9.95
C LYS A 246 14.30 -17.39 8.92
N ALA A 247 14.33 -16.22 8.28
CA ALA A 247 15.37 -15.87 7.33
C ALA A 247 16.75 -15.83 7.99
N ALA A 248 16.87 -15.31 9.22
CA ALA A 248 18.13 -15.29 9.95
C ALA A 248 18.70 -16.71 10.19
N ILE A 249 17.84 -17.68 10.50
CA ILE A 249 18.25 -19.10 10.65
C ILE A 249 18.78 -19.66 9.33
N GLU A 250 18.14 -19.35 8.20
CA GLU A 250 18.57 -19.84 6.89
C GLU A 250 19.83 -19.13 6.38
N ILE A 251 20.01 -17.84 6.70
CA ILE A 251 21.25 -17.09 6.43
C ILE A 251 22.41 -17.69 7.25
N ASP A 252 22.23 -17.95 8.54
CA ASP A 252 23.26 -18.59 9.38
C ASP A 252 23.71 -19.95 8.81
N LYS A 253 22.77 -20.78 8.36
CA LYS A 253 23.09 -22.05 7.69
C LYS A 253 23.87 -21.83 6.39
N TYR A 254 23.48 -20.84 5.59
CA TYR A 254 24.17 -20.51 4.34
C TYR A 254 25.62 -20.04 4.59
N LEU A 255 25.82 -19.14 5.56
CA LEU A 255 27.15 -18.64 5.93
C LEU A 255 28.07 -19.76 6.44
N LYS A 256 27.55 -20.67 7.27
CA LYS A 256 28.31 -21.83 7.75
C LYS A 256 28.70 -22.78 6.62
N ALA A 257 27.85 -22.94 5.62
CA ALA A 257 28.13 -23.80 4.47
C ALA A 257 29.23 -23.23 3.55
N GLN A 258 29.42 -21.91 3.51
CA GLN A 258 30.49 -21.27 2.73
C GLN A 258 31.85 -21.21 3.44
N ALA A 259 31.86 -21.41 4.77
CA ALA A 259 33.09 -21.44 5.56
C ALA A 259 33.83 -22.79 5.49
N HIS A 260 33.26 -23.77 4.77
CA HIS A 260 33.80 -25.12 4.53
C HIS A 260 34.13 -25.32 3.06
#